data_AF-A0A7C6BB64-F1
#
_entry.id   AF-A0A7C6BB64-F1
#
_cell.length_a   1.000
_cell.length_b   1.000
_cell.length_c   1.000
_cell.angle_alpha   90.00
_cell.angle_beta   90.00
_cell.angle_gamma   90.00
#
_symmetry.space_group_name_H-M   'P 1'
#
loop_
_entity.id
_entity.type
_entity.pdbx_description
1 polymer ?
#
loop_
_entity_poly.entity_id
_entity_poly.type
_entity_poly.pdbx_seq_one_letter_code
_entity_poly.pdbx_strand_id
1 'polypeptide(L)'
;LLRPGGLPVEAIEEALGGPLARHDPGDAINAPGQMASHYAPRARMRLNAESALPGERLLGFGDVPGAVLNLSQSGDLVAAAANLFGHLHALDEAGDAPIAVAPIPDHGLGRAINDRLRRAAAPRG
;
A
#
# COMPACT_ATOMS: atom_id res chain seq x y z
N LEU A 1 24.95 -9.54 12.97
CA LEU A 1 23.97 -10.45 12.34
C LEU A 1 22.93 -9.58 11.64
N LEU A 2 23.19 -9.19 10.39
CA LEU A 2 22.37 -8.22 9.67
C LEU A 2 21.30 -8.98 8.88
N ARG A 3 20.04 -8.61 9.11
CA ARG A 3 18.88 -9.23 8.46
C ARG A 3 18.82 -8.82 6.98
N PRO A 4 18.78 -9.75 6.03
CA PRO A 4 18.44 -9.45 4.65
C PRO A 4 16.92 -9.28 4.55
N GLY A 5 16.45 -8.15 4.05
CA GLY A 5 15.01 -7.89 3.91
C GLY A 5 14.60 -6.52 3.39
N GLY A 6 15.54 -5.69 2.94
CA GLY A 6 15.21 -4.49 2.17
C GLY A 6 15.11 -4.89 0.70
N LEU A 7 13.93 -4.74 0.11
CA LEU A 7 13.80 -4.79 -1.35
C LEU A 7 14.83 -3.82 -1.97
N PRO A 8 15.61 -4.24 -2.98
CA PRO A 8 16.57 -3.36 -3.65
C PRO A 8 15.83 -2.14 -4.20
N VAL A 9 16.41 -0.96 -4.04
CA VAL A 9 15.86 0.31 -4.56
C VAL A 9 15.67 0.20 -6.08
N GLU A 10 16.53 -0.56 -6.73
CA GLU A 10 16.52 -0.88 -8.14
C GLU A 10 15.23 -1.62 -8.56
N ALA A 11 14.72 -2.52 -7.72
CA ALA A 11 13.46 -3.23 -7.97
C ALA A 11 12.22 -2.33 -7.81
N ILE A 12 12.36 -1.25 -7.03
CA ILE A 12 11.32 -0.24 -6.83
C ILE A 12 11.32 0.75 -8.00
N GLU A 13 12.50 1.16 -8.48
CA GLU A 13 12.67 2.04 -9.63
C GLU A 13 12.25 1.37 -10.95
N GLU A 14 12.54 0.06 -11.13
CA GLU A 14 12.04 -0.72 -12.27
C GLU A 14 10.51 -0.84 -12.26
N ALA A 15 9.91 -1.10 -11.09
CA ALA A 15 8.45 -1.23 -10.97
C ALA A 15 7.71 0.11 -11.15
N LEU A 16 8.36 1.24 -10.82
CA LEU A 16 7.81 2.58 -10.97
C LEU A 16 8.02 3.18 -12.38
N GLY A 17 8.78 2.52 -13.25
CA GLY A 17 8.98 2.96 -14.64
C GLY A 17 9.73 4.30 -14.78
N GLY A 18 10.47 4.71 -13.74
CA GLY A 18 11.21 5.97 -13.73
C GLY A 18 12.13 6.10 -12.52
N PRO A 19 13.24 6.85 -12.65
CA PRO A 19 14.19 7.04 -11.56
C PRO A 19 13.54 7.80 -10.40
N LEU A 20 13.83 7.38 -9.16
CA LEU A 20 13.44 8.16 -7.99
C LEU A 20 14.22 9.49 -8.01
N ALA A 21 13.52 10.61 -7.79
CA ALA A 21 14.14 11.92 -7.73
C ALA A 21 15.21 11.92 -6.63
N ARG A 22 16.49 12.03 -7.02
CA ARG A 22 17.61 12.09 -6.09
C ARG A 22 17.73 13.51 -5.52
N HIS A 23 17.78 13.64 -4.20
CA HIS A 23 18.20 14.87 -3.52
C HIS A 23 19.69 14.81 -3.15
N ASP A 24 20.29 15.99 -3.08
CA ASP A 24 21.73 16.27 -3.04
C ASP A 24 22.48 15.71 -1.80
N PRO A 25 23.81 15.51 -1.91
CA PRO A 25 24.64 14.82 -0.93
C PRO A 25 24.99 15.77 0.23
N GLY A 26 24.17 15.75 1.27
CA GLY A 26 24.40 16.54 2.48
C GLY A 26 23.33 16.36 3.56
N ASP A 27 22.13 15.91 3.17
CA ASP A 27 21.08 15.60 4.13
C ASP A 27 21.22 14.18 4.68
N ALA A 28 21.15 14.09 6.01
CA ALA A 28 21.29 12.86 6.77
C ALA A 28 20.47 11.72 6.15
N ILE A 29 21.09 10.54 6.09
CA ILE A 29 20.45 9.28 5.72
C ILE A 29 19.13 9.16 6.49
N ASN A 30 18.02 9.34 5.80
CA ASN A 30 16.69 9.01 6.30
C ASN A 30 16.01 8.18 5.23
N ALA A 31 16.41 6.91 5.14
CA ALA A 31 15.68 5.92 4.37
C ALA A 31 14.19 5.98 4.77
N PRO A 32 13.25 6.25 3.84
CA PRO A 32 11.83 6.25 4.17
C PRO A 32 11.42 4.82 4.54
N GLY A 33 10.86 4.62 5.73
CA GLY A 33 10.29 3.31 6.12
C GLY A 33 10.89 2.61 7.34
N GLN A 34 11.83 3.21 8.07
CA GLN A 34 12.20 2.68 9.40
C GLN A 34 11.23 3.05 10.52
N MET A 35 10.38 4.07 10.31
CA MET A 35 9.28 4.39 11.20
C MET A 35 7.99 3.84 10.61
N ALA A 36 7.48 2.75 11.20
CA ALA A 36 6.23 2.09 10.82
C ALA A 36 4.99 3.02 10.79
N SER A 37 5.12 4.26 11.26
CA SER A 37 4.03 5.19 11.49
C SER A 37 3.71 6.14 10.33
N HIS A 38 4.63 6.35 9.36
CA HIS A 38 4.43 7.38 8.31
C HIS A 38 3.46 6.92 7.21
N TYR A 39 3.36 5.62 6.95
CA TYR A 39 2.56 5.06 5.83
C TYR A 39 1.21 4.49 6.23
N ALA A 40 0.87 4.51 7.53
CA ALA A 40 -0.40 3.96 7.99
C ALA A 40 -1.49 5.02 7.80
N PRO A 41 -2.55 4.72 7.04
CA PRO A 41 -3.64 5.65 6.85
C PRO A 41 -4.30 6.03 8.19
N ARG A 42 -4.94 7.19 8.21
CA ARG A 42 -5.73 7.69 9.35
C ARG A 42 -7.00 6.88 9.51
N ALA A 43 -7.61 6.47 8.39
CA ALA A 43 -8.82 5.67 8.39
C ALA A 43 -8.56 4.24 8.91
N ARG A 44 -9.53 3.69 9.65
CA ARG A 44 -9.51 2.28 10.06
C ARG A 44 -9.56 1.39 8.81
N MET A 45 -8.82 0.29 8.81
CA MET A 45 -8.79 -0.64 7.69
C MET A 45 -9.32 -2.03 8.06
N ARG A 46 -10.06 -2.62 7.13
CA ARG A 46 -10.53 -4.02 7.18
C ARG A 46 -9.98 -4.75 5.95
N LEU A 47 -9.15 -5.76 6.18
CA LEU A 47 -8.49 -6.51 5.11
C LEU A 47 -9.30 -7.72 4.66
N ASN A 48 -9.02 -8.20 3.45
CA ASN A 48 -9.66 -9.38 2.84
C ASN A 48 -11.18 -9.25 2.74
N ALA A 49 -11.65 -8.07 2.33
CA ALA A 49 -13.06 -7.74 2.19
C ALA A 49 -13.55 -7.98 0.76
N GLU A 50 -14.54 -8.87 0.56
CA GLU A 50 -15.16 -9.07 -0.76
C GLU A 50 -16.04 -7.89 -1.19
N SER A 51 -16.55 -7.12 -0.22
CA SER A 51 -17.38 -5.94 -0.44
C SER A 51 -17.21 -4.91 0.68
N ALA A 52 -17.58 -3.65 0.40
CA ALA A 52 -17.70 -2.62 1.42
C ALA A 52 -19.00 -2.78 2.22
N LEU A 53 -18.91 -2.58 3.53
CA LEU A 53 -20.07 -2.38 4.39
C LEU A 53 -20.60 -0.94 4.24
N PRO A 54 -21.84 -0.65 4.67
CA PRO A 54 -22.36 0.70 4.68
C PRO A 54 -21.44 1.68 5.43
N GLY A 55 -21.03 2.75 4.75
CA GLY A 55 -20.12 3.75 5.30
C GLY A 55 -18.62 3.43 5.14
N GLU A 56 -18.27 2.29 4.54
CA GLU A 56 -16.89 1.98 4.17
C GLU A 56 -16.58 2.36 2.72
N ARG A 57 -15.30 2.53 2.41
CA ARG A 57 -14.78 2.70 1.05
C ARG A 57 -14.00 1.46 0.65
N LEU A 58 -14.38 0.86 -0.48
CA LEU A 58 -13.74 -0.33 -0.98
C LEU A 58 -12.52 0.02 -1.84
N LEU A 59 -11.36 -0.50 -1.45
CA LEU A 59 -10.14 -0.55 -2.25
C LEU A 59 -10.04 -1.94 -2.90
N GLY A 60 -10.30 -2.00 -4.20
CA GLY A 60 -10.35 -3.23 -4.97
C GLY A 60 -8.98 -3.79 -5.38
N PHE A 61 -8.97 -5.07 -5.73
CA PHE A 61 -7.90 -5.75 -6.44
C PHE A 61 -8.53 -6.86 -7.30
N GLY A 62 -8.23 -6.86 -8.60
CA GLY A 62 -8.95 -7.66 -9.59
C GLY A 62 -10.30 -7.04 -9.97
N ASP A 63 -11.16 -7.86 -10.56
CA ASP A 63 -12.51 -7.48 -10.97
C ASP A 63 -13.45 -7.42 -9.76
N VAL A 64 -13.38 -6.31 -9.01
CA VAL A 64 -14.19 -6.07 -7.82
C VAL A 64 -15.16 -4.91 -8.09
N PRO A 65 -16.46 -5.20 -8.32
CA PRO A 65 -17.44 -4.16 -8.58
C PRO A 65 -17.70 -3.31 -7.34
N GLY A 66 -17.95 -2.01 -7.54
CA GLY A 66 -18.23 -1.08 -6.44
C GLY A 66 -17.00 -0.62 -5.65
N ALA A 67 -15.79 -0.95 -6.11
CA ALA A 67 -14.56 -0.39 -5.58
C ALA A 67 -14.47 1.13 -5.89
N VAL A 68 -14.20 1.94 -4.86
CA VAL A 68 -14.00 3.40 -4.99
C VAL A 68 -12.69 3.67 -5.72
N LEU A 69 -11.64 2.93 -5.36
CA LEU A 69 -10.37 2.84 -6.07
C LEU A 69 -9.99 1.37 -6.22
N ASN A 70 -9.19 1.04 -7.23
CA ASN A 70 -8.75 -0.34 -7.45
C ASN A 70 -7.23 -0.37 -7.67
N LEU A 71 -6.53 -1.19 -6.89
CA LEU A 71 -5.08 -1.37 -6.97
C LEU A 71 -4.65 -1.91 -8.34
N SER A 72 -5.43 -2.83 -8.91
CA SER A 72 -5.17 -3.40 -10.23
C SER A 72 -6.40 -4.19 -10.69
N GLN A 73 -7.17 -3.66 -11.64
CA GLN A 73 -8.37 -4.35 -12.15
C GLN A 73 -8.03 -5.69 -12.85
N SER A 74 -6.84 -5.79 -13.43
CA SER A 74 -6.35 -7.02 -14.07
C SER A 74 -5.82 -8.06 -13.08
N GLY A 75 -5.68 -7.71 -11.79
CA GLY A 75 -5.05 -8.57 -10.79
C GLY A 75 -3.52 -8.64 -10.89
N ASP A 76 -2.89 -7.70 -11.61
CA ASP A 76 -1.43 -7.59 -11.64
C ASP A 76 -0.88 -7.05 -10.30
N LEU A 77 -0.01 -7.83 -9.67
CA LEU A 77 0.64 -7.50 -8.41
C LEU A 77 1.67 -6.36 -8.54
N VAL A 78 2.28 -6.17 -9.72
CA VAL A 78 3.21 -5.06 -9.96
C VAL A 78 2.44 -3.74 -9.96
N ALA A 79 1.39 -3.66 -10.78
CA ALA A 79 0.48 -2.52 -10.80
C ALA A 79 -0.11 -2.24 -9.40
N ALA A 80 -0.52 -3.29 -8.67
CA ALA A 80 -1.04 -3.13 -7.32
C ALA A 80 -0.02 -2.54 -6.35
N ALA A 81 1.25 -2.95 -6.42
CA ALA A 81 2.31 -2.39 -5.59
C ALA A 81 2.59 -0.92 -5.91
N ALA A 82 2.59 -0.55 -7.21
CA ALA A 82 2.79 0.82 -7.66
C ALA A 82 1.67 1.75 -7.20
N ASN A 83 0.42 1.28 -7.25
CA ASN A 83 -0.76 2.08 -6.91
C ASN A 83 -1.06 2.17 -5.40
N LEU A 84 -0.48 1.28 -4.59
CA LEU A 84 -0.84 1.09 -3.18
C LEU A 84 -0.82 2.39 -2.37
N PHE A 85 0.31 3.10 -2.36
CA PHE A 85 0.45 4.28 -1.51
C PHE A 85 -0.37 5.47 -2.00
N GLY A 86 -0.42 5.68 -3.32
CA GLY A 86 -1.23 6.74 -3.93
C GLY A 86 -2.72 6.55 -3.59
N HIS A 87 -3.23 5.33 -3.69
CA HIS A 87 -4.64 5.05 -3.40
C HIS A 87 -4.96 5.13 -1.90
N LEU A 88 -4.07 4.66 -1.02
CA LEU A 88 -4.27 4.82 0.42
C LEU A 88 -4.29 6.29 0.83
N HIS A 89 -3.39 7.11 0.27
CA HIS A 89 -3.36 8.54 0.54
C HIS A 89 -4.62 9.26 0.03
N ALA A 90 -5.04 8.98 -1.21
CA ALA A 90 -6.25 9.55 -1.78
C ALA A 90 -7.52 9.17 -0.97
N LEU A 91 -7.58 7.93 -0.47
CA LEU A 91 -8.67 7.52 0.41
C LEU A 91 -8.59 8.29 1.74
N ASP A 92 -7.43 8.43 2.35
CA ASP A 92 -7.30 9.22 3.58
C ASP A 92 -7.72 10.69 3.41
N GLU A 93 -7.29 11.34 2.32
CA GLU A 93 -7.66 12.73 2.03
C GLU A 93 -9.17 12.90 1.80
N ALA A 94 -9.83 11.87 1.27
CA ALA A 94 -11.27 11.87 1.09
C ALA A 94 -12.07 11.71 2.41
N GLY A 95 -11.40 11.58 3.56
CA GLY A 95 -12.00 11.60 4.90
C GLY A 95 -11.72 10.35 5.74
N ASP A 96 -12.28 10.30 6.96
CA ASP A 96 -11.99 9.26 7.96
C ASP A 96 -12.85 7.98 7.83
N ALA A 97 -13.60 7.83 6.73
CA ALA A 97 -14.43 6.65 6.51
C ALA A 97 -13.57 5.38 6.44
N PRO A 98 -13.95 4.26 7.10
CA PRO A 98 -13.14 3.05 7.11
C PRO A 98 -12.91 2.50 5.70
N ILE A 99 -11.74 1.90 5.49
CA ILE A 99 -11.31 1.36 4.21
C ILE A 99 -11.41 -0.18 4.25
N ALA A 100 -12.25 -0.75 3.39
CA ALA A 100 -12.28 -2.17 3.13
C ALA A 100 -11.31 -2.49 1.99
N VAL A 101 -10.40 -3.45 2.15
CA VAL A 101 -9.42 -3.82 1.12
C VAL A 101 -9.71 -5.21 0.61
N ALA A 102 -9.83 -5.35 -0.71
CA ALA A 102 -10.04 -6.63 -1.36
C ALA A 102 -8.91 -7.63 -1.06
N PRO A 103 -9.18 -8.95 -1.13
CA PRO A 103 -8.16 -9.97 -0.95
C PRO A 103 -7.04 -9.84 -1.99
N ILE A 104 -5.79 -9.88 -1.54
CA ILE A 104 -4.60 -9.86 -2.40
C ILE A 104 -3.85 -11.19 -2.24
N PRO A 105 -3.46 -11.86 -3.34
CA PRO A 105 -2.77 -13.15 -3.28
C PRO A 105 -1.50 -13.10 -2.40
N ASP A 106 -1.32 -14.09 -1.52
CA ASP A 106 -0.20 -14.11 -0.57
C ASP A 106 1.07 -14.81 -1.12
N HIS A 107 1.44 -14.47 -2.35
CA HIS A 107 2.64 -14.95 -3.04
C HIS A 107 3.36 -13.83 -3.77
N GLY A 108 4.66 -14.01 -4.04
CA GLY A 108 5.49 -13.01 -4.74
C GLY A 108 5.38 -11.62 -4.09
N LEU A 109 5.11 -10.60 -4.91
CA LEU A 109 4.89 -9.22 -4.45
C LEU A 109 3.67 -9.06 -3.55
N GLY A 110 2.66 -9.92 -3.68
CA GLY A 110 1.45 -9.87 -2.87
C GLY A 110 1.72 -10.09 -1.37
N ARG A 111 2.76 -10.87 -1.01
CA ARG A 111 3.21 -10.97 0.41
C ARG A 111 3.68 -9.64 0.97
N ALA A 112 4.44 -8.87 0.18
CA ALA A 112 4.94 -7.56 0.58
C ALA A 112 3.81 -6.54 0.68
N ILE A 113 2.84 -6.59 -0.24
CA ILE A 113 1.63 -5.75 -0.19
C ILE A 113 0.81 -6.06 1.06
N ASN A 114 0.54 -7.35 1.32
CA ASN A 114 -0.21 -7.80 2.49
C ASN A 114 0.49 -7.42 3.81
N ASP A 115 1.81 -7.54 3.91
CA ASP A 115 2.56 -7.08 5.10
C ASP A 115 2.36 -5.58 5.36
N ARG A 116 2.46 -4.75 4.30
CA ARG A 116 2.24 -3.30 4.40
C ARG A 116 0.81 -2.98 4.82
N LEU A 117 -0.18 -3.63 4.21
CA LEU A 117 -1.60 -3.47 4.55
C LEU A 117 -1.91 -3.88 6.00
N ARG A 118 -1.33 -4.98 6.50
CA ARG A 118 -1.49 -5.42 7.90
C ARG A 118 -0.90 -4.40 8.88
N ARG A 119 0.23 -3.79 8.56
CA ARG A 119 0.82 -2.73 9.38
C ARG A 119 -0.03 -1.46 9.36
N ALA A 120 -0.54 -1.10 8.18
CA ALA A 120 -1.46 0.01 7.99
C ALA A 120 -2.79 -0.18 8.77
N ALA A 121 -3.27 -1.42 8.89
CA ALA A 121 -4.50 -1.76 9.62
C ALA A 121 -4.32 -1.93 11.14
N ALA A 122 -3.09 -1.89 11.66
CA ALA A 122 -2.83 -2.14 13.08
C ALA A 122 -3.46 -1.03 13.95
N PRO A 123 -4.05 -1.36 15.12
CA PRO A 123 -4.67 -0.37 16.00
C PRO A 123 -3.66 0.69 16.44
N ARG A 124 -4.00 1.96 16.22
CA ARG A 124 -3.32 3.09 16.88
C ARG A 124 -3.89 3.16 18.29
N GLY A 125 -3.07 2.80 19.28
CA GLY A 125 -3.37 3.00 20.70
C GLY A 125 -3.41 4.47 21.07
#